data_AF-A0A834EM43-F1
#
_entry.id   AF-A0A834EM43-F1
#
_cell.length_a   1.000
_cell.length_b   1.000
_cell.length_c   1.000
_cell.angle_alpha   90.00
_cell.angle_beta   90.00
_cell.angle_gamma   90.00
#
_symmetry.space_group_name_H-M   'P 1'
#
loop_
_entity.id
_entity.type
_entity.pdbx_description
1 polymer ?
#
loop_
_entity_poly.entity_id
_entity_poly.type
_entity_poly.pdbx_seq_one_letter_code
_entity_poly.pdbx_strand_id
1 'polypeptide(L)'
;MEEADKLLWSVQVDHQLFALEKLDVTGNGHEEVVACAWDGQTYIIDHNRTVVRFQVDENVRAFCAGLYACKEGRNSPCLVYVTFNQKIYVYWEVQLERMESTNLLKLLEAEPEYQSLLQELGIDPDDLPAVRTLVHQTLYHPDQPPQCAPASLQDPT
;
A
#
# COMPACT_ATOMS: atom_id res chain seq x y z
N MET A 1 -4.44 -16.38 -33.16
CA MET A 1 -4.80 -14.96 -33.04
C MET A 1 -6.17 -14.86 -32.35
N GLU A 2 -6.27 -15.40 -31.12
CA GLU A 2 -7.54 -15.49 -30.36
C GLU A 2 -7.41 -15.01 -28.89
N GLU A 3 -6.22 -14.63 -28.42
CA GLU A 3 -6.01 -14.25 -27.01
C GLU A 3 -6.26 -12.76 -26.71
N ALA A 4 -6.56 -11.93 -27.72
CA ALA A 4 -6.61 -10.47 -27.53
C ALA A 4 -7.85 -9.97 -26.75
N ASP A 5 -8.95 -10.73 -26.73
CA ASP A 5 -10.23 -10.32 -26.13
C ASP A 5 -10.59 -11.07 -24.84
N LYS A 6 -9.59 -11.65 -24.15
CA LYS A 6 -9.83 -12.28 -22.85
C LYS A 6 -9.90 -11.22 -21.76
N LEU A 7 -11.07 -11.07 -21.14
CA LEU A 7 -11.23 -10.28 -19.92
C LEU A 7 -10.28 -10.82 -18.82
N LEU A 8 -9.30 -10.01 -18.42
CA LEU A 8 -8.34 -10.39 -17.37
C LEU A 8 -8.98 -10.31 -15.98
N TRP A 9 -9.73 -9.24 -15.71
CA TRP A 9 -10.44 -9.01 -14.47
C TRP A 9 -11.52 -7.93 -14.66
N SER A 10 -12.46 -7.84 -13.72
CA SER A 10 -13.43 -6.76 -13.64
C SER A 10 -13.63 -6.34 -12.18
N VAL A 11 -13.85 -5.04 -11.95
CA VAL A 11 -14.12 -4.46 -10.62
C VAL A 11 -15.34 -3.57 -10.77
N GLN A 12 -16.29 -3.69 -9.84
CA GLN A 12 -17.45 -2.81 -9.76
C GLN A 12 -17.20 -1.72 -8.73
N VAL A 13 -17.58 -0.49 -9.08
CA VAL A 13 -17.50 0.67 -8.20
C VAL A 13 -18.89 1.30 -8.03
N ASP A 14 -19.06 2.00 -6.92
CA ASP A 14 -20.29 2.65 -6.48
C ASP A 14 -20.45 4.09 -7.01
N HIS A 15 -19.43 4.63 -7.66
CA HIS A 15 -19.41 6.01 -8.19
C HIS A 15 -19.43 6.04 -9.72
N GLN A 16 -19.94 7.13 -10.28
CA GLN A 16 -19.98 7.33 -11.73
C GLN A 16 -18.61 7.77 -12.24
N LEU A 17 -17.83 6.80 -12.72
CA LEU A 17 -16.55 7.04 -13.38
C LEU A 17 -16.75 7.78 -14.71
N PHE A 18 -15.84 8.70 -15.03
CA PHE A 18 -15.86 9.43 -16.30
C PHE A 18 -14.49 9.50 -16.99
N ALA A 19 -13.41 9.25 -16.27
CA ALA A 19 -12.05 9.23 -16.81
C ALA A 19 -11.29 8.02 -16.26
N LEU A 20 -10.43 7.45 -17.10
CA LEU A 20 -9.60 6.29 -16.84
C LEU A 20 -8.22 6.53 -17.43
N GLU A 21 -7.19 6.26 -16.66
CA GLU A 21 -5.79 6.40 -17.05
C GLU A 21 -4.98 5.21 -16.55
N LYS A 22 -3.85 4.94 -17.20
CA LYS A 22 -2.86 3.98 -16.72
C LYS A 22 -1.66 4.72 -16.20
N LEU A 23 -1.23 4.40 -14.98
CA LEU A 23 -0.09 5.06 -14.36
C LEU A 23 0.56 4.12 -13.35
N ASP A 24 1.87 3.94 -13.45
CA ASP A 24 2.66 3.29 -12.41
C ASP A 24 2.84 4.28 -11.24
N VAL A 25 2.02 4.10 -10.21
CA VAL A 25 2.06 4.91 -8.99
C VAL A 25 2.88 4.24 -7.88
N THR A 26 3.23 2.96 -8.03
CA THR A 26 4.06 2.23 -7.05
C THR A 26 5.56 2.26 -7.39
N GLY A 27 5.91 2.61 -8.63
CA GLY A 27 7.29 2.63 -9.13
C GLY A 27 7.88 1.24 -9.37
N ASN A 28 7.05 0.19 -9.43
CA ASN A 28 7.50 -1.19 -9.60
C ASN A 28 7.54 -1.64 -11.08
N GLY A 29 7.19 -0.74 -12.02
CA GLY A 29 7.14 -1.02 -13.45
C GLY A 29 5.82 -1.61 -13.94
N HIS A 30 4.84 -1.83 -13.06
CA HIS A 30 3.48 -2.24 -13.40
C HIS A 30 2.55 -1.03 -13.36
N GLU A 31 1.72 -0.87 -14.38
CA GLU A 31 0.76 0.24 -14.43
C GLU A 31 -0.50 -0.13 -13.64
N GLU A 32 -0.91 0.74 -12.73
CA GLU A 32 -2.23 0.67 -12.13
C GLU A 32 -3.27 1.41 -12.99
N VAL A 33 -4.53 1.01 -12.86
CA VAL A 33 -5.66 1.71 -13.46
C VAL A 33 -6.13 2.81 -12.50
N VAL A 34 -6.02 4.05 -12.93
CA VAL A 34 -6.50 5.23 -12.19
C VAL A 34 -7.83 5.68 -12.79
N ALA A 35 -8.91 5.59 -12.01
CA ALA A 35 -10.27 5.91 -12.43
C ALA A 35 -10.82 7.07 -11.60
N CYS A 36 -11.30 8.13 -12.24
CA CYS A 36 -11.86 9.30 -11.56
C CYS A 36 -13.37 9.39 -11.77
N ALA A 37 -14.10 9.66 -10.68
CA ALA A 37 -15.53 9.91 -10.66
C ALA A 37 -15.86 11.41 -10.59
N TRP A 38 -17.09 11.76 -10.99
CA TRP A 38 -17.56 13.15 -11.06
C TRP A 38 -17.56 13.89 -9.73
N ASP A 39 -17.67 13.16 -8.63
CA ASP A 39 -17.74 13.71 -7.27
C ASP A 39 -16.36 13.82 -6.59
N GLY A 40 -15.28 13.59 -7.34
CA GLY A 40 -13.91 13.69 -6.82
C GLY A 40 -13.36 12.41 -6.22
N GLN A 41 -14.12 11.31 -6.23
CA GLN A 41 -13.60 10.01 -5.85
C GLN A 41 -12.70 9.44 -6.96
N THR A 42 -11.43 9.21 -6.63
CA THR A 42 -10.47 8.52 -7.49
C THR A 42 -10.16 7.14 -6.94
N TYR A 43 -10.14 6.15 -7.83
CA TYR A 43 -9.74 4.79 -7.58
C TYR A 43 -8.40 4.53 -8.26
N ILE A 44 -7.51 3.85 -7.57
CA ILE A 44 -6.28 3.30 -8.13
C ILE A 44 -6.39 1.79 -7.94
N ILE A 45 -6.29 1.02 -9.02
CA ILE A 45 -6.57 -0.41 -9.03
C ILE A 45 -5.41 -1.15 -9.67
N ASP A 46 -4.83 -2.09 -8.95
CA ASP A 46 -3.75 -2.94 -9.47
C ASP A 46 -4.29 -4.20 -10.19
N HIS A 47 -3.39 -4.98 -10.76
CA HIS A 47 -3.73 -6.26 -11.40
C HIS A 47 -4.29 -7.32 -10.44
N ASN A 48 -4.02 -7.19 -9.14
CA ASN A 48 -4.54 -8.07 -8.09
C ASN A 48 -5.95 -7.66 -7.63
N ARG A 49 -6.50 -6.58 -8.19
CA ARG A 49 -7.79 -5.96 -7.82
C ARG A 49 -7.77 -5.31 -6.45
N THR A 50 -6.59 -4.98 -5.94
CA THR A 50 -6.43 -4.13 -4.77
C THR A 50 -6.81 -2.70 -5.14
N VAL A 51 -7.57 -2.04 -4.28
CA VAL A 51 -8.12 -0.72 -4.55
C VAL A 51 -7.64 0.28 -3.50
N VAL A 52 -7.02 1.35 -3.97
CA VAL A 52 -6.76 2.55 -3.17
C VAL A 52 -7.74 3.64 -3.58
N ARG A 53 -8.34 4.29 -2.59
CA ARG A 53 -9.29 5.38 -2.78
C ARG A 53 -8.68 6.70 -2.34
N PHE A 54 -8.78 7.70 -3.18
CA PHE A 54 -8.38 9.08 -2.89
C PHE A 54 -9.55 10.00 -3.19
N GLN A 55 -9.85 10.93 -2.27
CA GLN A 55 -10.96 11.87 -2.43
C GLN A 55 -10.40 13.28 -2.63
N VAL A 56 -10.85 13.94 -3.70
CA VAL A 56 -10.73 15.39 -3.86
C VAL A 56 -12.03 16.02 -3.34
N ASP A 57 -11.93 17.00 -2.45
CA ASP A 57 -13.09 17.65 -1.82
C ASP A 57 -13.88 18.60 -2.76
N GLU A 58 -13.90 18.33 -4.07
CA GLU A 58 -14.65 19.09 -5.07
C GLU A 58 -15.07 18.19 -6.25
N ASN A 59 -16.22 18.51 -6.86
CA ASN A 59 -16.65 17.85 -8.10
C ASN A 59 -15.67 18.12 -9.24
N VAL A 60 -15.36 17.07 -9.99
CA VAL A 60 -14.34 17.07 -11.04
C VAL A 60 -15.00 17.16 -12.40
N ARG A 61 -14.55 18.13 -13.20
CA ARG A 61 -14.99 18.38 -14.56
C ARG A 61 -14.09 17.70 -15.61
N ALA A 62 -12.79 17.64 -15.33
CA ALA A 62 -11.83 16.94 -16.16
C ALA A 62 -10.73 16.36 -15.27
N PHE A 63 -10.22 15.20 -15.67
CA PHE A 63 -9.17 14.49 -14.97
C PHE A 63 -8.18 13.95 -15.99
N CYS A 64 -6.90 14.01 -15.67
CA CYS A 64 -5.86 13.25 -16.34
C CYS A 64 -4.79 12.83 -15.34
N ALA A 65 -4.10 11.74 -15.66
CA ALA A 65 -3.01 11.20 -14.87
C ALA A 65 -1.89 10.80 -15.82
N GLY A 66 -0.65 10.94 -15.37
CA GLY A 66 0.49 10.70 -16.24
C GLY A 66 1.81 11.13 -15.61
N LEU A 67 2.87 10.96 -16.39
CA LEU A 67 4.20 11.40 -16.03
C LEU A 67 4.41 12.85 -16.49
N TYR A 68 4.50 13.79 -15.55
CA TYR A 68 4.67 15.20 -15.86
C TYR A 68 5.86 15.80 -15.10
N ALA A 69 6.57 16.72 -15.76
CA ALA A 69 7.67 17.46 -15.17
C ALA A 69 7.19 18.69 -14.36
N CYS A 70 6.41 18.44 -13.31
CA CYS A 70 5.84 19.53 -12.48
C CYS A 70 6.90 20.27 -11.65
N LYS A 71 7.95 19.56 -11.22
CA LYS A 71 9.03 20.11 -10.39
C LYS A 71 10.37 19.54 -10.86
N GLU A 72 11.43 20.35 -10.74
CA GLU A 72 12.83 19.92 -10.98
C GLU A 72 13.14 19.36 -12.38
N GLY A 73 12.25 19.57 -13.35
CA GLY A 73 12.42 19.11 -14.74
C GLY A 73 12.42 17.59 -14.89
N ARG A 74 11.99 16.84 -13.86
CA ARG A 74 11.89 15.37 -13.88
C ARG A 74 10.44 14.96 -13.95
N ASN A 75 10.16 14.00 -14.83
CA ASN A 75 8.85 13.39 -14.91
C ASN A 75 8.57 12.57 -13.65
N SER A 76 7.49 12.90 -12.95
CA SER A 76 6.96 12.10 -11.84
C SER A 76 5.48 11.79 -12.08
N PRO A 77 4.93 10.73 -11.47
CA PRO A 77 3.50 10.45 -11.55
C PRO A 77 2.71 11.61 -10.94
N CYS A 78 1.75 12.14 -11.70
CA CYS A 78 0.87 13.19 -11.21
C CYS A 78 -0.59 12.88 -11.50
N LEU A 79 -1.45 13.38 -10.62
CA LEU A 79 -2.90 13.42 -10.79
C LEU A 79 -3.33 14.88 -10.97
N VAL A 80 -4.02 15.17 -12.07
CA VAL A 80 -4.47 16.52 -12.40
C VAL A 80 -5.99 16.55 -12.41
N TYR A 81 -6.57 17.39 -11.56
CA TYR A 81 -8.01 17.58 -11.43
C TYR A 81 -8.38 18.99 -11.84
N VAL A 82 -9.36 19.12 -12.73
CA VAL A 82 -10.00 20.40 -13.05
C VAL A 82 -11.40 20.37 -12.45
N THR A 83 -11.70 21.30 -11.54
CA THR A 83 -13.00 21.32 -10.84
C THR A 83 -14.01 22.25 -11.50
N PHE A 84 -15.28 22.10 -11.15
CA PHE A 84 -16.34 23.02 -11.59
C PHE A 84 -16.18 24.44 -11.03
N ASN A 85 -15.40 24.60 -9.95
CA ASN A 85 -15.13 25.91 -9.33
C ASN A 85 -13.93 26.63 -9.97
N GLN A 86 -13.54 26.25 -11.19
CA GLN A 86 -12.41 26.84 -11.93
C GLN A 86 -11.06 26.70 -11.22
N LYS A 87 -10.88 25.64 -10.41
CA LYS A 87 -9.60 25.31 -9.80
C LYS A 87 -8.96 24.14 -10.53
N ILE A 88 -7.63 24.17 -10.59
CA ILE A 88 -6.81 23.07 -11.08
C ILE A 88 -5.96 22.60 -9.91
N TYR A 89 -6.13 21.34 -9.52
CA TYR A 89 -5.29 20.68 -8.52
C TYR A 89 -4.30 19.78 -9.24
N VAL A 90 -3.02 19.95 -8.93
CA VAL A 90 -1.96 19.06 -9.38
C VAL A 90 -1.38 18.42 -8.13
N TYR A 91 -1.58 17.12 -8.00
CA TYR A 91 -0.85 16.30 -7.05
C TYR A 91 0.34 15.73 -7.81
N TRP A 92 1.55 16.22 -7.51
CA TRP A 92 2.80 15.77 -8.13
C TRP A 92 3.51 14.75 -7.23
N GLU A 93 4.40 13.95 -7.81
CA GLU A 93 5.14 12.89 -7.09
C GLU A 93 4.19 11.95 -6.31
N VAL A 94 3.10 11.56 -6.96
CA VAL A 94 2.12 10.62 -6.40
C VAL A 94 2.77 9.25 -6.38
N GLN A 95 3.17 8.82 -5.18
CA GLN A 95 3.80 7.54 -4.95
C GLN A 95 3.07 6.79 -3.84
N LEU A 96 2.76 5.53 -4.12
CA LEU A 96 2.25 4.58 -3.15
C LEU A 96 3.34 3.56 -2.86
N GLU A 97 3.76 3.43 -1.61
CA GLU A 97 4.74 2.38 -1.23
C GLU A 97 4.23 0.97 -1.56
N ARG A 98 2.90 0.79 -1.50
CA ARG A 98 2.21 -0.47 -1.73
C ARG A 98 0.73 -0.22 -2.01
N MET A 99 0.13 -1.08 -2.82
CA MET A 99 -1.32 -1.12 -3.01
C MET A 99 -2.01 -1.85 -1.88
N GLU A 100 -1.44 -2.97 -1.43
CA GLU A 100 -2.04 -3.82 -0.41
C GLU A 100 -1.87 -3.24 1.00
N SER A 101 -2.96 -3.26 1.76
CA SER A 101 -2.91 -2.98 3.19
C SER A 101 -2.15 -4.10 3.89
N THR A 102 -1.03 -3.77 4.52
CA THR A 102 -0.25 -4.70 5.32
C THR A 102 -0.26 -4.32 6.79
N ASN A 103 0.26 -5.20 7.63
CA ASN A 103 0.61 -4.88 9.00
C ASN A 103 2.10 -5.18 9.22
N LEU A 104 2.63 -4.71 10.34
CA LEU A 104 4.05 -4.89 10.65
C LEU A 104 4.46 -6.37 10.70
N LEU A 105 3.60 -7.27 11.20
CA LEU A 105 3.92 -8.70 11.29
C LEU A 105 4.11 -9.32 9.90
N LYS A 106 3.18 -9.05 8.98
CA LYS A 106 3.29 -9.52 7.58
C LYS A 106 4.53 -8.97 6.88
N LEU A 107 4.94 -7.75 7.24
CA LEU A 107 6.19 -7.17 6.71
C LEU A 107 7.41 -7.91 7.24
N LEU A 108 7.44 -8.15 8.55
CA LEU A 108 8.53 -8.89 9.19
C LEU A 108 8.60 -10.33 8.68
N GLU A 109 7.46 -11.00 8.49
CA GLU A 109 7.37 -12.36 7.91
C GLU A 109 7.98 -12.47 6.51
N ALA A 110 7.98 -11.38 5.73
CA ALA A 110 8.59 -11.34 4.41
C ALA A 110 10.12 -11.17 4.45
N GLU A 111 10.68 -10.75 5.59
CA GLU A 111 12.12 -10.60 5.76
C GLU A 111 12.78 -11.96 5.99
N PRO A 112 13.85 -12.31 5.24
CA PRO A 112 14.44 -13.65 5.30
C PRO A 112 15.06 -13.98 6.66
N GLU A 113 15.48 -12.97 7.42
CA GLU A 113 16.12 -13.13 8.73
C GLU A 113 15.12 -13.25 9.89
N TYR A 114 13.83 -12.99 9.63
CA TYR A 114 12.81 -12.91 10.68
C TYR A 114 12.69 -14.20 11.49
N GLN A 115 12.61 -15.35 10.81
CA GLN A 115 12.48 -16.64 11.49
C GLN A 115 13.72 -16.98 12.32
N SER A 116 14.93 -16.71 11.80
CA SER A 116 16.18 -16.92 12.54
C SER A 116 16.27 -16.03 13.77
N LEU A 117 15.90 -14.76 13.66
CA LEU A 117 15.95 -13.81 14.77
C LEU A 117 14.97 -14.17 15.88
N LEU A 118 13.76 -14.62 15.54
CA LEU A 118 12.81 -15.10 16.55
C LEU A 118 13.34 -16.34 17.29
N GLN A 119 13.94 -17.29 16.57
CA GLN A 119 14.53 -18.49 17.17
C GLN A 119 15.72 -18.15 18.08
N GLU A 120 16.59 -17.22 17.68
CA GLU A 120 17.69 -16.72 18.52
C GLU A 120 17.19 -16.07 19.82
N LEU A 121 16.04 -15.41 19.75
CA LEU A 121 15.35 -14.82 20.89
C LEU A 121 14.50 -15.84 21.68
N GLY A 122 14.48 -17.12 21.27
CA GLY A 122 13.74 -18.19 21.94
C GLY A 122 12.22 -18.11 21.77
N ILE A 123 11.74 -17.40 20.74
CA ILE A 123 10.32 -17.24 20.43
C ILE A 123 9.97 -18.11 19.23
N ASP A 124 8.90 -18.89 19.36
CA ASP A 124 8.34 -19.66 18.26
C ASP A 124 7.71 -18.71 17.23
N PRO A 125 8.11 -18.73 15.95
CA PRO A 125 7.50 -17.92 14.90
C PRO A 125 5.99 -18.09 14.76
N ASP A 126 5.45 -19.25 15.13
CA ASP A 126 4.02 -19.53 15.07
C ASP A 126 3.25 -19.02 16.31
N ASP A 127 3.95 -18.62 17.39
CA ASP A 127 3.37 -18.02 18.59
C ASP A 127 3.13 -16.50 18.40
N LEU A 128 2.06 -16.18 17.65
CA LEU A 128 1.67 -14.80 17.35
C LEU A 128 1.53 -13.89 18.59
N PRO A 129 0.95 -14.33 19.74
CA PRO A 129 0.96 -13.54 20.97
C PRO A 129 2.36 -13.19 21.49
N ALA A 130 3.29 -14.15 21.51
CA ALA A 130 4.67 -13.91 21.96
C ALA A 130 5.39 -12.94 21.02
N VAL A 131 5.26 -13.14 19.70
CA VAL A 131 5.81 -12.25 18.68
C VAL A 131 5.26 -10.83 18.83
N ARG A 132 3.95 -10.66 19.02
CA ARG A 132 3.35 -9.33 19.24
C ARG A 132 3.88 -8.64 20.49
N THR A 133 4.06 -9.40 21.57
CA THR A 133 4.63 -8.89 22.83
C THR A 133 6.06 -8.41 22.62
N LEU A 134 6.87 -9.20 21.93
CA LEU A 134 8.24 -8.83 21.57
C LEU A 134 8.25 -7.54 20.73
N VAL A 135 7.49 -7.50 19.64
CA VAL A 135 7.44 -6.33 18.75
C VAL A 135 6.97 -5.08 19.52
N HIS A 136 5.98 -5.21 20.39
CA HIS A 136 5.54 -4.11 21.24
C HIS A 136 6.64 -3.64 22.21
N GLN A 137 7.34 -4.56 22.88
CA GLN A 137 8.47 -4.21 23.74
C GLN A 137 9.59 -3.51 22.97
N THR A 138 10.00 -4.03 21.81
CA THR A 138 11.08 -3.46 21.00
C THR A 138 10.75 -2.05 20.51
N LEU A 139 9.50 -1.80 20.09
CA LEU A 139 9.11 -0.49 19.54
C LEU A 139 8.85 0.57 20.61
N TYR A 140 8.31 0.18 21.77
CA TYR A 140 7.84 1.14 22.78
C TYR A 140 8.64 1.15 24.09
N HIS A 141 9.42 0.09 24.35
CA HIS A 141 10.22 -0.08 25.57
C HIS A 141 11.63 -0.64 25.29
N PRO A 142 12.43 -0.01 24.40
CA PRO A 142 13.73 -0.55 23.98
C PRO A 142 14.76 -0.67 25.11
N ASP A 143 14.59 0.11 26.19
CA ASP A 143 15.49 0.10 27.35
C ASP A 143 15.19 -1.02 28.35
N GLN A 144 14.09 -1.76 28.17
CA GLN A 144 13.75 -2.90 29.03
C GLN A 144 14.24 -4.20 28.39
N PRO A 145 14.98 -5.05 29.12
CA PRO A 145 15.39 -6.34 28.60
C PRO A 145 14.14 -7.18 28.27
N PRO A 146 14.16 -7.95 27.16
CA PRO A 146 13.05 -8.81 26.79
C PRO A 146 12.78 -9.79 27.94
N GLN A 147 11.51 -9.88 28.36
CA GLN A 147 11.11 -10.83 29.39
C GLN A 147 11.11 -12.23 28.77
N CYS A 148 12.26 -12.89 28.74
CA CYS A 148 12.30 -14.32 28.48
C CYS A 148 11.46 -15.05 29.55
N ALA A 149 10.46 -15.82 29.12
CA ALA A 149 9.75 -16.74 30.01
C ALA A 149 10.79 -17.68 30.68
N PRO A 150 10.61 -18.03 31.97
CA PRO A 150 11.60 -18.81 32.67
C PRO A 150 11.70 -20.20 32.03
N ALA A 151 12.91 -20.57 31.61
CA ALA A 151 13.25 -21.94 31.30
C ALA A 151 12.83 -22.81 32.50
N SER A 152 11.92 -23.74 32.24
CA SER A 152 11.48 -24.75 33.21
C SER A 152 12.69 -25.41 33.86
N LEU A 153 12.90 -25.11 35.14
CA LEU A 153 13.85 -25.79 36.02
C LEU A 153 13.54 -27.29 35.98
N GLN A 154 14.44 -28.07 35.38
CA GLN A 154 14.47 -29.52 35.59
C GLN A 154 15.02 -29.76 36.99
N ASP A 155 14.19 -30.37 37.85
CA ASP A 155 14.55 -30.82 39.19
C ASP A 155 15.71 -31.83 39.15
N PRO A 156 16.74 -31.68 40.01
CA PRO A 156 17.73 -32.73 40.20
C PRO A 156 17.20 -33.77 41.18
N THR A 157 17.30 -35.06 40.82
CA THR A 157 17.20 -36.20 41.75
C THR A 157 18.58 -36.50 42.32
#